data_AF-A0A7D6CS30-F1
#
_entry.id   AF-A0A7D6CS30-F1
#
_cell.length_a   1.000
_cell.length_b   1.000
_cell.length_c   1.000
_cell.angle_alpha   90.00
_cell.angle_beta   90.00
_cell.angle_gamma   90.00
#
_symmetry.space_group_name_H-M   'P 1'
#
loop_
_entity.id
_entity.type
_entity.pdbx_description
1 polymer ?
#
loop_
_entity_poly.entity_id
_entity_poly.type
_entity_poly.pdbx_seq_one_letter_code
_entity_poly.pdbx_strand_id
1 'polypeptide(L)'
;MNSQSLGPTLIGVGFAVIVVPFVVMFFLAIGPVGWLLIGGSIIVVGIAVSLREAPSYDDGDHLERTNCADCGARIDADADTCEHCGAVR
;
A
#
# COMPACT_ATOMS: atom_id res chain seq x y z
N MET A 1 31.62 -22.20 -0.23
CA MET A 1 30.91 -23.14 0.67
C MET A 1 31.00 -22.54 2.07
N ASN A 2 29.94 -21.89 2.55
CA ASN A 2 29.96 -21.20 3.84
C ASN A 2 30.09 -22.24 4.97
N SER A 3 31.26 -22.28 5.61
CA SER A 3 31.50 -22.96 6.88
C SER A 3 30.83 -22.17 8.01
N GLN A 4 29.49 -22.12 8.01
CA GLN A 4 28.75 -21.67 9.18
C GLN A 4 29.10 -22.61 10.34
N SER A 5 29.57 -22.03 11.45
CA SER A 5 29.87 -22.75 12.68
C SER A 5 28.71 -23.66 13.06
N LEU A 6 28.93 -24.98 13.02
CA LEU A 6 27.89 -25.99 13.21
C LEU A 6 27.20 -25.89 14.59
N GLY A 7 27.90 -25.36 15.60
CA GLY A 7 27.34 -25.17 16.94
C GLY A 7 26.17 -24.19 16.99
N PRO A 8 26.38 -22.90 16.63
CA PRO A 8 25.30 -21.91 16.59
C PRO A 8 24.11 -22.29 15.72
N THR A 9 24.33 -22.94 14.57
CA THR A 9 23.22 -23.41 13.71
C THR A 9 22.40 -24.50 14.36
N LEU A 10 23.02 -25.49 15.03
CA LEU A 10 22.29 -26.53 15.76
C LEU A 10 21.47 -25.96 16.93
N ILE A 11 22.03 -24.98 17.66
CA ILE A 11 21.31 -24.28 18.74
C ILE A 11 20.10 -23.52 18.17
N GLY A 12 20.29 -22.79 17.07
CA GLY A 12 19.22 -22.06 16.40
C GLY A 12 18.11 -22.96 15.89
N VAL A 13 18.46 -24.09 15.26
CA VAL A 13 17.50 -25.09 14.80
C VAL A 13 16.72 -25.69 15.96
N GLY A 14 17.41 -26.11 17.03
CA GLY A 14 16.74 -26.66 18.23
C GLY A 14 15.76 -25.67 18.86
N PHE A 15 16.16 -24.41 19.00
CA PHE A 15 15.29 -23.34 19.50
C PHE A 15 14.07 -23.14 18.59
N ALA A 16 14.26 -23.09 17.27
CA ALA A 16 13.15 -22.95 16.33
C ALA A 16 12.17 -24.12 16.41
N VAL A 17 12.67 -25.37 16.50
CA VAL A 17 11.82 -26.57 16.64
C VAL A 17 10.95 -26.52 17.88
N ILE A 18 11.46 -25.96 18.99
CA ILE A 18 10.68 -25.80 20.21
C ILE A 18 9.71 -24.63 20.09
N VAL A 19 10.18 -23.44 19.69
CA VAL A 19 9.40 -22.20 19.80
C VAL A 19 8.35 -22.06 18.71
N VAL A 20 8.67 -22.43 17.47
CA VAL A 20 7.75 -22.31 16.33
C VAL A 20 6.39 -22.97 16.58
N PRO A 21 6.28 -24.24 17.03
CA PRO A 21 4.97 -24.85 17.26
C PRO A 21 4.16 -24.15 18.36
N PHE A 22 4.79 -23.63 19.42
CA PHE A 22 4.08 -22.86 20.44
C PHE A 22 3.56 -21.53 19.89
N VAL A 23 4.36 -20.84 19.07
CA VAL A 23 3.92 -19.61 18.40
C VAL A 23 2.75 -19.91 17.46
N VAL A 24 2.86 -20.94 16.63
CA VAL A 24 1.78 -21.38 15.73
C VAL A 24 0.53 -21.73 16.52
N MET A 25 0.66 -22.51 17.61
CA MET A 25 -0.47 -22.90 18.44
C MET A 25 -1.12 -21.70 19.12
N PHE A 26 -0.34 -20.73 19.59
CA PHE A 26 -0.85 -19.49 20.18
C PHE A 26 -1.70 -18.71 19.16
N PHE A 27 -1.19 -18.52 17.94
CA PHE A 27 -1.93 -17.85 16.86
C PHE A 27 -3.17 -18.62 16.40
N LEU A 28 -3.15 -19.95 16.41
CA LEU A 28 -4.32 -20.78 16.14
C LEU A 28 -5.34 -20.73 17.29
N ALA A 29 -4.89 -20.70 18.54
CA ALA A 29 -5.74 -20.65 19.73
C ALA A 29 -6.47 -19.31 19.89
N ILE A 30 -5.84 -18.20 19.48
CA ILE A 30 -6.48 -16.89 19.33
C ILE A 30 -7.69 -16.97 18.38
N GLY A 31 -7.69 -17.94 17.46
CA GLY A 31 -8.79 -18.24 16.58
C GLY A 31 -9.08 -17.13 15.56
N PRO A 32 -10.13 -17.29 14.74
CA PRO A 32 -10.46 -16.33 13.68
C PRO A 32 -10.72 -14.93 14.21
N VAL A 33 -11.30 -14.81 15.41
CA VAL A 33 -11.68 -13.51 16.00
C VAL A 33 -10.46 -12.65 16.29
N GLY A 34 -9.40 -13.19 16.92
CA GLY A 34 -8.25 -12.35 17.21
C GLY A 34 -7.44 -11.97 15.98
N TRP A 35 -7.43 -12.81 14.94
CA TRP A 35 -6.88 -12.41 13.63
C TRP A 35 -7.65 -11.24 13.01
N LEU A 36 -8.99 -11.27 13.08
CA LEU A 36 -9.82 -10.16 12.61
C LEU A 36 -9.59 -8.88 13.42
N LEU A 37 -9.36 -8.98 14.74
CA LEU A 37 -9.04 -7.81 15.56
C LEU A 37 -7.67 -7.23 15.24
N ILE A 38 -6.65 -8.08 15.09
CA ILE A 38 -5.29 -7.63 14.73
C ILE A 38 -5.32 -6.97 13.35
N GLY A 39 -5.84 -7.68 12.33
CA GLY A 39 -5.92 -7.17 10.96
C GLY A 39 -6.80 -5.92 10.87
N GLY A 40 -7.96 -5.94 11.53
CA GLY A 40 -8.87 -4.80 11.61
C GLY A 40 -8.22 -3.58 12.25
N SER A 41 -7.43 -3.77 13.32
CA SER A 41 -6.70 -2.67 13.95
C SER A 41 -5.68 -2.02 13.02
N ILE A 42 -4.96 -2.83 12.23
CA ILE A 42 -3.98 -2.34 11.25
C ILE A 42 -4.67 -1.53 10.16
N ILE A 43 -5.83 -2.00 9.66
CA ILE A 43 -6.62 -1.28 8.66
C ILE A 43 -7.11 0.06 9.21
N VAL A 44 -7.69 0.07 10.42
CA VAL A 44 -8.19 1.30 11.05
C VAL A 44 -7.07 2.31 11.26
N VAL A 45 -5.91 1.86 11.76
CA VAL A 45 -4.73 2.73 11.93
C VAL A 45 -4.24 3.25 10.58
N GLY A 46 -4.14 2.38 9.56
CA GLY A 46 -3.74 2.78 8.22
C GLY A 46 -4.65 3.85 7.61
N ILE A 47 -5.96 3.71 7.77
CA ILE A 47 -6.93 4.72 7.34
C ILE A 47 -6.75 6.01 8.13
N ALA A 48 -6.65 5.92 9.46
CA ALA A 48 -6.50 7.10 10.32
C ALA A 48 -5.22 7.89 10.01
N VAL A 49 -4.13 7.20 9.67
CA VAL A 49 -2.85 7.76 9.22
C VAL A 49 -3.03 8.39 7.84
N SER A 50 -3.58 7.66 6.86
CA SER A 50 -3.84 8.20 5.51
C SER A 50 -4.70 9.45 5.49
N LEU A 51 -5.66 9.59 6.41
CA LEU A 51 -6.49 10.80 6.52
C LEU A 51 -5.77 11.97 7.18
N ARG A 52 -4.74 11.71 8.00
CA ARG A 52 -3.90 12.75 8.62
C ARG A 52 -2.85 13.28 7.66
N GLU A 53 -2.26 12.39 6.87
CA GLU A 53 -1.29 12.78 5.84
C GLU A 53 -1.93 13.19 4.52
N ALA A 54 -3.26 13.15 4.40
CA ALA A 54 -3.95 13.82 3.32
C ALA A 54 -3.48 15.28 3.35
N PRO A 55 -2.62 15.71 2.39
CA PRO A 55 -2.27 17.12 2.28
C PRO A 55 -3.60 17.84 2.14
N SER A 56 -3.75 19.01 2.77
CA SER A 56 -4.79 19.94 2.36
C SER A 56 -4.78 19.95 0.84
N TYR A 57 -5.83 19.37 0.25
CA TYR A 57 -6.03 19.33 -1.19
C TYR A 57 -6.02 20.79 -1.60
N ASP A 58 -4.89 21.22 -2.16
CA ASP A 58 -4.75 22.55 -2.70
C ASP A 58 -5.71 22.59 -3.87
N ASP A 59 -6.90 23.12 -3.58
CA ASP A 59 -8.00 23.42 -4.49
C ASP A 59 -7.54 24.52 -5.44
N GLY A 60 -6.51 24.22 -6.23
CA GLY A 60 -5.73 25.21 -6.96
C GLY A 60 -5.22 24.77 -8.31
N ASP A 61 -5.27 23.48 -8.67
CA ASP A 61 -4.72 23.03 -9.96
C ASP A 61 -5.31 21.71 -10.51
N HIS A 62 -6.54 21.38 -10.13
CA HIS A 62 -7.32 20.46 -10.96
C HIS A 62 -7.88 21.23 -12.15
N LEU A 63 -6.99 21.55 -13.10
CA LEU A 63 -7.38 21.88 -14.46
C LEU A 63 -8.36 20.78 -14.90
N GLU A 64 -9.64 21.10 -14.92
CA GLU A 64 -10.69 20.17 -15.30
C GLU A 64 -10.31 19.65 -16.68
N ARG A 65 -10.02 18.35 -16.83
CA ARG A 65 -9.51 17.84 -18.11
C ARG A 65 -10.64 17.26 -18.93
N THR A 66 -10.66 17.60 -20.22
CA THR A 66 -11.69 17.21 -21.19
C THR A 66 -11.04 16.78 -22.48
N ASN A 67 -11.72 15.94 -23.25
CA ASN A 67 -11.21 15.49 -24.54
C ASN A 67 -11.44 16.58 -25.60
N CYS A 68 -10.46 16.79 -26.48
CA CYS A 68 -10.57 17.63 -27.67
C CYS A 68 -11.60 17.02 -28.63
N ALA A 69 -12.50 17.85 -29.17
CA ALA A 69 -13.56 17.39 -30.07
C ALA A 69 -13.02 16.89 -31.42
N ASP A 70 -11.87 17.39 -31.87
CA ASP A 70 -11.30 17.06 -33.17
C ASP A 70 -10.45 15.80 -33.17
N CYS A 71 -9.56 15.65 -32.17
CA CYS A 71 -8.59 14.55 -32.14
C CYS A 71 -8.79 13.58 -30.97
N GLY A 72 -9.69 13.89 -30.02
CA GLY A 72 -9.96 13.06 -28.84
C GLY A 72 -8.88 13.08 -27.76
N ALA A 73 -7.80 13.85 -27.93
CA ALA A 73 -6.73 13.94 -26.94
C ALA A 73 -7.23 14.64 -25.67
N ARG A 74 -6.71 14.23 -24.50
CA ARG A 74 -7.10 14.78 -23.20
C ARG A 74 -6.32 16.07 -22.93
N ILE A 75 -7.01 17.20 -22.90
CA ILE A 75 -6.46 18.56 -22.69
C ILE A 75 -7.10 19.23 -21.48
N ASP A 76 -6.51 20.33 -21.01
CA ASP A 76 -7.11 21.16 -19.96
C ASP A 76 -8.39 21.84 -20.50
N ALA A 77 -9.40 22.02 -19.66
CA ALA A 77 -10.71 22.55 -20.06
C ALA A 77 -10.65 24.02 -20.48
N ASP A 78 -9.75 24.76 -19.85
CA ASP A 78 -9.44 26.16 -20.12
C ASP A 78 -8.39 26.34 -21.22
N ALA A 79 -7.87 25.26 -21.81
CA ALA A 79 -6.98 25.35 -22.96
C ALA A 79 -7.74 25.85 -24.21
N ASP A 80 -7.40 27.06 -24.67
CA ASP A 80 -7.94 27.67 -25.89
C ASP A 80 -7.51 26.93 -27.16
N THR A 81 -6.41 26.19 -27.13
CA THR A 81 -5.85 25.47 -28.28
C THR A 81 -5.34 24.10 -27.86
N CYS A 82 -5.67 23.08 -28.64
CA CYS A 82 -5.21 21.72 -28.42
C CYS A 82 -3.73 21.58 -28.77
N GLU A 83 -2.89 21.23 -27.81
CA GLU A 83 -1.44 21.04 -28.00
C GLU A 83 -1.09 19.87 -28.94
N HIS A 84 -2.04 18.96 -29.16
CA HIS A 84 -1.81 17.76 -29.98
C HIS A 84 -2.13 17.95 -31.46
N CYS A 85 -3.22 18.69 -31.78
CA CYS A 85 -3.66 18.87 -33.16
C CYS A 85 -3.72 20.34 -33.61
N GLY A 86 -3.51 21.29 -32.69
CA GLY A 86 -3.57 22.73 -32.96
C GLY A 86 -4.99 23.27 -33.19
N ALA A 87 -6.03 22.45 -32.98
CA ALA A 87 -7.41 22.91 -33.09
C ALA A 87 -7.73 23.91 -31.98
N VAL A 88 -8.38 25.02 -32.36
CA VAL A 88 -8.91 26.00 -31.43
C VAL A 88 -10.26 25.49 -30.93
N ARG A 89 -10.49 25.67 -29.64
CA ARG A 89 -11.69 25.17 -28.97
C ARG A 89 -12.98 25.82 -29.46
#